data_AF-A0A959BDL4-F1
#
_entry.id   AF-A0A959BDL4-F1
#
_cell.length_a   1.000
_cell.length_b   1.000
_cell.length_c   1.000
_cell.angle_alpha   90.00
_cell.angle_beta   90.00
_cell.angle_gamma   90.00
#
_symmetry.space_group_name_H-M   'P 1'
#
loop_
_entity.id
_entity.type
_entity.pdbx_description
1 polymer ?
#
loop_
_entity_poly.entity_id
_entity_poly.type
_entity_poly.pdbx_seq_one_letter_code
_entity_poly.pdbx_strand_id
1 'polypeptide(L)'
;MKILLPFFIGACLITLTSCGGEAPSSQQQQTAETDTAGTTEDGNPAGYENTQLRAQHDCQVPGEILEGNQFWIREQETLVVVKADSSTLDADYGPSHRILEVYDTKTCNRIERKVLPVDVSPDFPYYIADITYNNNSQLVAIHGFNFIYLYDLENRRLLPQLKPQYMTERSGVDAQSGMIQRLEVWEKYLVGYARDYGSFVFDLSDKQNPKPVLAFAEYEVQTQVFHSLFLLESQNGYQAIMPSFSYETNEFSINPAFDVPIALNTDVPKSARNNRFLVLRQANEAKTALAFDLKSREAVSLPANIATQQTKNVLDWLKQNG
;
A
#
# COMPACT_ATOMS: atom_id res chain seq x y z
N MET A 1 -66.58 -11.95 13.33
CA MET A 1 -66.07 -10.65 13.81
C MET A 1 -65.09 -10.13 12.76
N LYS A 2 -65.37 -9.01 12.10
CA LYS A 2 -64.51 -8.42 11.05
C LYS A 2 -63.80 -7.21 11.63
N ILE A 3 -62.47 -7.13 11.53
CA ILE A 3 -61.73 -5.87 11.52
C ILE A 3 -60.71 -5.95 10.38
N LEU A 4 -60.67 -4.89 9.59
CA LEU A 4 -59.85 -4.67 8.39
C LEU A 4 -59.08 -3.35 8.61
N LEU A 5 -58.22 -2.99 7.65
CA LEU A 5 -57.59 -1.67 7.47
C LEU A 5 -56.33 -1.38 8.32
N PRO A 6 -55.45 -0.43 7.91
CA PRO A 6 -54.38 -0.76 6.97
C PRO A 6 -52.97 -0.26 7.40
N PHE A 7 -51.91 -0.76 6.77
CA PHE A 7 -50.58 -0.15 6.86
C PHE A 7 -50.45 1.07 5.94
N PHE A 8 -49.99 2.19 6.50
CA PHE A 8 -49.80 3.46 5.80
C PHE A 8 -48.46 3.49 5.06
N ILE A 9 -48.45 3.95 3.82
CA ILE A 9 -47.23 4.28 3.07
C ILE A 9 -46.87 5.74 3.38
N GLY A 10 -45.65 5.97 3.84
CA GLY A 10 -45.11 7.31 4.14
C GLY A 10 -43.82 7.57 3.36
N ALA A 11 -43.93 8.12 2.15
CA ALA A 11 -42.79 8.59 1.38
C ALA A 11 -42.55 10.08 1.68
N CYS A 12 -41.37 10.43 2.17
CA CYS A 12 -40.92 11.82 2.31
C CYS A 12 -39.82 12.12 1.28
N LEU A 13 -40.22 12.67 0.13
CA LEU A 13 -39.30 13.45 -0.71
C LEU A 13 -39.20 14.86 -0.11
N ILE A 14 -37.99 15.33 0.17
CA ILE A 14 -37.70 16.75 0.42
C ILE A 14 -36.69 17.19 -0.63
N THR A 15 -37.18 17.91 -1.64
CA THR A 15 -36.36 18.61 -2.63
C THR A 15 -36.03 20.00 -2.12
N LEU A 16 -34.75 20.30 -1.90
CA LEU A 16 -34.26 21.67 -1.68
C LEU A 16 -33.44 22.12 -2.89
N THR A 17 -34.06 22.91 -3.77
CA THR A 17 -33.37 23.71 -4.77
C THR A 17 -32.98 25.04 -4.15
N SER A 18 -31.67 25.33 -4.07
CA SER A 18 -31.14 26.65 -3.70
C SER A 18 -30.50 27.30 -4.92
N CYS A 19 -30.78 28.59 -5.12
CA CYS A 19 -30.32 29.36 -6.28
C CYS A 19 -28.81 29.61 -6.27
N GLY A 20 -28.25 29.82 -7.46
CA GLY A 20 -26.87 30.28 -7.62
C GLY A 20 -26.70 31.77 -7.30
N GLY A 21 -25.44 32.17 -7.11
CA GLY A 21 -25.00 33.56 -7.04
C GLY A 21 -23.76 33.74 -7.90
N GLU A 22 -23.77 34.75 -8.77
CA GLU A 22 -22.69 35.05 -9.70
C GLU A 22 -21.52 35.75 -9.00
N ALA A 23 -20.29 35.43 -9.38
CA ALA A 23 -19.09 36.13 -8.90
C ALA A 23 -18.75 37.29 -9.87
N PRO A 24 -18.43 38.50 -9.38
CA PRO A 24 -18.19 39.65 -10.24
C PRO A 24 -16.81 39.63 -10.90
N SER A 25 -16.77 39.85 -12.21
CA SER A 25 -15.54 40.05 -12.98
C SER A 25 -15.02 41.49 -12.87
N SER A 26 -13.78 41.68 -12.43
CA SER A 26 -13.11 42.98 -12.46
C SER A 26 -12.48 43.26 -13.83
N GLN A 27 -13.04 44.22 -14.57
CA GLN A 27 -12.35 44.86 -15.69
C GLN A 27 -11.36 45.91 -15.16
N GLN A 28 -10.15 45.97 -15.72
CA GLN A 28 -9.32 47.18 -15.68
C GLN A 28 -8.69 47.45 -17.04
N GLN A 29 -8.67 48.74 -17.38
CA GLN A 29 -8.57 49.35 -18.70
C GLN A 29 -7.27 49.05 -19.48
N GLN A 30 -7.43 48.96 -20.81
CA GLN A 30 -6.37 49.29 -21.76
C GLN A 30 -6.17 50.82 -21.83
N THR A 31 -4.93 51.25 -22.06
CA THR A 31 -4.61 52.59 -22.57
C THR A 31 -3.41 52.51 -23.53
N ALA A 32 -3.46 53.24 -24.63
CA ALA A 32 -2.40 53.42 -25.63
C ALA A 32 -1.89 54.89 -25.59
N GLU A 33 -0.75 55.29 -26.14
CA GLU A 33 0.31 54.64 -26.96
C GLU A 33 1.64 55.41 -26.66
N THR A 34 2.86 55.01 -27.03
CA THR A 34 3.46 55.14 -28.38
C THR A 34 4.97 54.77 -28.31
N ASP A 35 5.50 54.18 -29.37
CA ASP A 35 6.91 53.97 -29.81
C ASP A 35 8.12 54.40 -28.97
N THR A 36 9.15 53.52 -28.92
CA THR A 36 10.44 53.78 -29.59
C THR A 36 11.10 52.44 -29.97
N ALA A 37 11.64 52.33 -31.18
CA ALA A 37 12.22 51.11 -31.72
C ALA A 37 13.61 50.75 -31.13
N GLY A 38 13.86 49.45 -30.93
CA GLY A 38 15.16 48.90 -30.53
C GLY A 38 15.27 47.45 -30.97
N THR A 39 15.70 47.23 -32.21
CA THR A 39 15.82 45.89 -32.82
C THR A 39 17.10 45.19 -32.36
N THR A 40 17.00 43.99 -31.77
CA THR A 40 17.71 42.74 -32.15
C THR A 40 17.71 41.70 -31.01
N GLU A 41 17.83 40.42 -31.39
CA GLU A 41 18.02 39.23 -30.53
C GLU A 41 16.80 38.70 -29.73
N ASP A 42 15.72 38.39 -30.46
CA ASP A 42 14.77 37.33 -30.05
C ASP A 42 15.47 35.95 -30.13
N GLY A 43 16.28 35.66 -29.10
CA GLY A 43 16.79 34.33 -28.81
C GLY A 43 15.69 33.43 -28.26
N ASN A 44 14.70 33.10 -29.09
CA ASN A 44 13.56 32.25 -28.74
C ASN A 44 14.06 30.86 -28.28
N PRO A 45 13.97 30.49 -26.99
CA PRO A 45 14.46 29.21 -26.53
C PRO A 45 13.53 28.12 -27.05
N ALA A 46 14.09 27.20 -27.83
CA ALA A 46 13.35 26.18 -28.55
C ALA A 46 12.44 25.36 -27.63
N GLY A 47 11.16 25.28 -28.04
CA GLY A 47 10.15 24.30 -27.63
C GLY A 47 10.38 23.51 -26.35
N TYR A 48 9.82 24.00 -25.24
CA TYR A 48 9.15 23.09 -24.32
C TYR A 48 7.91 22.55 -25.04
N GLU A 49 8.05 21.39 -25.72
CA GLU A 49 6.88 20.64 -26.16
C GLU A 49 6.05 20.28 -24.92
N ASN A 50 4.92 20.97 -24.75
CA ASN A 50 3.89 20.59 -23.81
C ASN A 50 3.27 19.27 -24.30
N THR A 51 3.96 18.18 -23.99
CA THR A 51 3.64 16.83 -24.47
C THR A 51 2.39 16.38 -23.72
N GLN A 52 1.23 16.79 -24.22
CA GLN A 52 -0.06 16.50 -23.59
C GLN A 52 -0.25 14.99 -23.52
N LEU A 53 -0.18 14.44 -22.30
CA LEU A 53 -0.36 13.01 -22.05
C LEU A 53 -1.69 12.54 -22.66
N ARG A 54 -1.68 11.41 -23.38
CA ARG A 54 -2.90 10.86 -24.01
C ARG A 54 -3.91 10.46 -22.95
N ALA A 55 -5.21 10.68 -23.16
CA ALA A 55 -6.24 10.38 -22.16
C ALA A 55 -6.64 8.89 -22.10
N GLN A 56 -6.29 8.12 -23.12
CA GLN A 56 -6.56 6.68 -23.27
C GLN A 56 -5.50 6.01 -24.15
N HIS A 57 -5.37 4.69 -24.07
CA HIS A 57 -4.64 3.87 -25.03
C HIS A 57 -5.60 3.07 -25.91
N ASP A 58 -5.14 2.64 -27.08
CA ASP A 58 -5.89 1.88 -28.09
C ASP A 58 -5.45 0.41 -28.22
N CYS A 59 -4.35 0.04 -27.56
CA CYS A 59 -3.79 -1.31 -27.61
C CYS A 59 -4.77 -2.41 -27.20
N GLN A 60 -4.98 -3.36 -28.13
CA GLN A 60 -5.81 -4.53 -27.93
C GLN A 60 -4.99 -5.64 -27.27
N VAL A 61 -5.47 -6.17 -26.14
CA VAL A 61 -4.80 -7.26 -25.41
C VAL A 61 -5.62 -8.54 -25.59
N PRO A 62 -5.12 -9.56 -26.32
CA PRO A 62 -5.87 -10.78 -26.57
C PRO A 62 -5.86 -11.69 -25.34
N GLY A 63 -6.99 -12.32 -25.01
CA GLY A 63 -7.14 -13.25 -23.88
C GLY A 63 -8.30 -12.85 -22.97
N GLU A 64 -8.42 -13.56 -21.85
CA GLU A 64 -9.42 -13.27 -20.81
C GLU A 64 -8.75 -12.47 -19.68
N ILE A 65 -9.36 -11.35 -19.29
CA ILE A 65 -8.83 -10.41 -18.29
C ILE A 65 -9.93 -10.19 -17.25
N LEU A 66 -9.60 -10.38 -15.98
CA LEU A 66 -10.51 -10.10 -14.87
C LEU A 66 -10.60 -8.58 -14.60
N GLU A 67 -11.67 -8.16 -13.94
CA GLU A 67 -11.76 -6.78 -13.41
C GLU A 67 -10.56 -6.47 -12.50
N GLY A 68 -10.00 -5.26 -12.63
CA GLY A 68 -8.78 -4.83 -11.93
C GLY A 68 -7.45 -5.32 -12.54
N ASN A 69 -7.46 -6.37 -13.37
CA ASN A 69 -6.22 -6.98 -13.89
C ASN A 69 -5.59 -6.31 -15.12
N GLN A 70 -5.91 -5.04 -15.36
CA GLN A 70 -5.29 -4.21 -16.37
C GLN A 70 -5.02 -2.82 -15.78
N PHE A 71 -3.77 -2.37 -15.84
CA PHE A 71 -3.35 -1.10 -15.26
C PHE A 71 -2.43 -0.33 -16.22
N TRP A 72 -2.81 0.91 -16.55
CA TRP A 72 -2.10 1.76 -17.51
C TRP A 72 -1.39 2.92 -16.82
N ILE A 73 -0.07 2.98 -16.96
CA ILE A 73 0.78 4.06 -16.48
C ILE A 73 0.94 5.07 -17.61
N ARG A 74 0.01 6.02 -17.65
CA ARG A 74 -0.13 7.04 -18.69
C ARG A 74 1.16 7.84 -18.92
N GLU A 75 1.82 8.24 -17.85
CA GLU A 75 3.04 9.05 -17.84
C GLU A 75 4.22 8.34 -18.52
N GLN A 76 4.17 7.01 -18.56
CA GLN A 76 5.24 6.15 -19.07
C GLN A 76 4.83 5.39 -20.33
N GLU A 77 3.60 5.58 -20.78
CA GLU A 77 2.98 4.84 -21.88
C GLU A 77 3.24 3.33 -21.76
N THR A 78 2.97 2.79 -20.57
CA THR A 78 3.21 1.39 -20.21
C THR A 78 1.93 0.77 -19.66
N LEU A 79 1.51 -0.36 -20.22
CA LEU A 79 0.32 -1.11 -19.82
C LEU A 79 0.74 -2.45 -19.22
N VAL A 80 0.36 -2.72 -17.98
CA VAL A 80 0.57 -4.01 -17.29
C VAL A 80 -0.75 -4.76 -17.23
N VAL A 81 -0.73 -6.05 -17.57
CA VAL A 81 -1.93 -6.90 -17.63
C VAL A 81 -1.67 -8.27 -17.04
N VAL A 82 -2.62 -8.78 -16.26
CA VAL A 82 -2.69 -10.19 -15.84
C VAL A 82 -3.88 -10.85 -16.52
N LYS A 83 -3.65 -11.93 -17.25
CA LYS A 83 -4.68 -12.56 -18.10
C LYS A 83 -4.60 -14.09 -18.11
N ALA A 84 -5.60 -14.73 -18.71
CA ALA A 84 -5.55 -16.12 -19.16
C ALA A 84 -5.59 -16.20 -20.70
N ASP A 85 -5.00 -17.26 -21.24
CA ASP A 85 -5.20 -17.70 -22.63
C ASP A 85 -5.17 -19.24 -22.69
N SER A 86 -5.28 -19.84 -23.87
CA SER A 86 -5.29 -21.31 -24.01
C SER A 86 -4.01 -22.01 -23.52
N SER A 87 -2.91 -21.29 -23.30
CA SER A 87 -1.67 -21.82 -22.68
C SER A 87 -1.73 -21.92 -21.15
N THR A 88 -2.74 -21.33 -20.52
CA THR A 88 -3.01 -21.45 -19.07
C THR A 88 -4.41 -21.98 -18.75
N LEU A 89 -5.14 -22.49 -19.75
CA LEU A 89 -6.38 -23.21 -19.53
C LEU A 89 -6.11 -24.53 -18.80
N ASP A 90 -6.72 -24.70 -17.63
CA ASP A 90 -6.76 -25.95 -16.89
C ASP A 90 -8.03 -26.76 -17.25
N ALA A 91 -7.93 -28.08 -17.24
CA ALA A 91 -9.02 -28.96 -17.65
C ALA A 91 -10.15 -29.08 -16.61
N ASP A 92 -9.80 -29.01 -15.32
CA ASP A 92 -10.74 -29.16 -14.21
C ASP A 92 -11.17 -27.79 -13.65
N TYR A 93 -10.28 -26.79 -13.73
CA TYR A 93 -10.46 -25.45 -13.13
C TYR A 93 -10.72 -24.32 -14.13
N GLY A 94 -10.56 -24.54 -15.44
CA GLY A 94 -10.79 -23.51 -16.45
C GLY A 94 -9.65 -22.46 -16.57
N PRO A 95 -9.94 -21.22 -16.98
CA PRO A 95 -8.92 -20.22 -17.31
C PRO A 95 -8.07 -19.79 -16.10
N SER A 96 -6.81 -20.23 -16.05
CA SER A 96 -5.87 -19.80 -15.00
C SER A 96 -5.25 -18.44 -15.35
N HIS A 97 -5.67 -17.39 -14.65
CA HIS A 97 -5.23 -16.01 -14.89
C HIS A 97 -3.87 -15.73 -14.25
N ARG A 98 -2.81 -16.21 -14.91
CA ARG A 98 -1.42 -16.15 -14.44
C ARG A 98 -0.42 -15.75 -15.53
N ILE A 99 -0.89 -15.17 -16.62
CA ILE A 99 -0.04 -14.62 -17.68
C ILE A 99 0.12 -13.12 -17.42
N LEU A 100 1.30 -12.72 -16.95
CA LEU A 100 1.71 -11.33 -16.91
C LEU A 100 2.20 -10.91 -18.29
N GLU A 101 1.66 -9.82 -18.82
CA GLU A 101 2.19 -9.15 -20.00
C GLU A 101 2.35 -7.65 -19.72
N VAL A 102 3.39 -7.06 -20.33
CA VAL A 102 3.61 -5.61 -20.29
C VAL A 102 3.76 -5.10 -21.71
N TYR A 103 3.12 -3.98 -22.04
CA TYR A 103 3.09 -3.38 -23.38
C TYR A 103 3.57 -1.93 -23.35
N ASP A 104 4.24 -1.50 -24.41
CA ASP A 104 4.48 -0.10 -24.73
C ASP A 104 3.25 0.46 -25.45
N THR A 105 2.49 1.36 -24.83
CA THR A 105 1.22 1.84 -25.41
C THR A 105 1.40 2.81 -26.57
N LYS A 106 2.60 3.31 -26.86
CA LYS A 106 2.85 4.12 -28.07
C LYS A 106 2.88 3.27 -29.34
N THR A 107 3.30 2.01 -29.21
CA THR A 107 3.49 1.08 -30.33
C THR A 107 2.63 -0.17 -30.26
N CYS A 108 1.96 -0.39 -29.13
CA CYS A 108 1.24 -1.61 -28.78
C CYS A 108 2.08 -2.90 -28.87
N ASN A 109 3.40 -2.77 -28.87
CA ASN A 109 4.31 -3.90 -28.80
C ASN A 109 4.42 -4.41 -27.36
N ARG A 110 4.42 -5.73 -27.20
CA ARG A 110 4.65 -6.39 -25.92
C ARG A 110 6.12 -6.32 -25.55
N ILE A 111 6.42 -5.69 -24.41
CA ILE A 111 7.74 -5.59 -23.79
C ILE A 111 8.10 -6.90 -23.09
N GLU A 112 7.19 -7.43 -22.26
CA GLU A 112 7.41 -8.58 -21.38
C GLU A 112 6.25 -9.58 -21.52
N ARG A 113 6.53 -10.89 -21.44
CA ARG A 113 5.52 -11.94 -21.20
C ARG A 113 6.08 -12.98 -20.25
N LYS A 114 5.43 -13.16 -19.11
CA LYS A 114 5.74 -14.20 -18.14
C LYS A 114 4.49 -14.99 -17.79
N VAL A 115 4.55 -16.32 -17.96
CA VAL A 115 3.60 -17.22 -17.29
C VAL A 115 4.11 -17.41 -15.87
N LEU A 116 3.35 -16.91 -14.90
CA LEU A 116 3.61 -17.09 -13.48
C LEU A 116 3.27 -18.55 -13.07
N PRO A 117 3.93 -19.09 -12.02
CA PRO A 117 3.62 -20.42 -11.52
C PRO A 117 2.18 -20.44 -10.97
N VAL A 118 1.55 -21.62 -10.97
CA VAL A 118 0.36 -21.84 -10.13
C VAL A 118 0.77 -21.59 -8.69
N ASP A 119 0.00 -20.79 -7.96
CA ASP A 119 0.32 -20.40 -6.57
C ASP A 119 -0.13 -21.50 -5.58
N VAL A 120 -1.45 -21.67 -5.43
CA VAL A 120 -2.07 -22.75 -4.65
C VAL A 120 -2.81 -23.73 -5.56
N SER A 121 -3.65 -23.22 -6.46
CA SER A 121 -4.44 -24.00 -7.41
C SER A 121 -4.76 -23.14 -8.66
N PRO A 122 -5.02 -23.72 -9.86
CA PRO A 122 -5.13 -22.95 -11.10
C PRO A 122 -6.30 -21.96 -11.14
N ASP A 123 -7.35 -22.20 -10.35
CA ASP A 123 -8.52 -21.32 -10.14
C ASP A 123 -8.25 -20.09 -9.26
N PHE A 124 -7.10 -20.02 -8.57
CA PHE A 124 -6.67 -18.82 -7.87
C PHE A 124 -5.85 -17.93 -8.81
N PRO A 125 -6.41 -16.82 -9.29
CA PRO A 125 -5.74 -15.93 -10.22
C PRO A 125 -4.66 -15.09 -9.52
N TYR A 126 -3.78 -14.50 -10.32
CA TYR A 126 -3.00 -13.35 -9.87
C TYR A 126 -3.79 -12.07 -10.09
N TYR A 127 -3.55 -11.09 -9.23
CA TYR A 127 -4.15 -9.76 -9.28
C TYR A 127 -3.10 -8.66 -9.39
N ILE A 128 -3.43 -7.58 -10.09
CA ILE A 128 -2.72 -6.31 -9.96
C ILE A 128 -3.21 -5.62 -8.67
N ALA A 129 -2.31 -5.16 -7.81
CA ALA A 129 -2.69 -4.62 -6.50
C ALA A 129 -3.38 -3.25 -6.63
N ASP A 130 -4.42 -3.00 -5.84
CA ASP A 130 -5.21 -1.74 -5.84
C ASP A 130 -4.35 -0.46 -5.71
N ILE A 131 -3.34 -0.48 -4.83
CA ILE A 131 -2.39 0.63 -4.63
C ILE A 131 -1.19 0.44 -5.58
N THR A 132 -1.46 0.45 -6.88
CA THR A 132 -0.57 -0.16 -7.86
C THR A 132 0.73 0.60 -8.07
N TYR A 133 0.66 1.94 -8.10
CA TYR A 133 1.72 2.80 -8.60
C TYR A 133 2.01 3.94 -7.64
N ASN A 134 3.17 3.88 -7.00
CA ASN A 134 3.77 4.99 -6.29
C ASN A 134 4.79 5.66 -7.22
N ASN A 135 4.51 6.90 -7.63
CA ASN A 135 5.35 7.72 -8.51
C ASN A 135 6.83 7.78 -8.06
N ASN A 136 7.10 7.66 -6.75
CA ASN A 136 8.47 7.72 -6.23
C ASN A 136 9.22 6.40 -6.36
N SER A 137 8.51 5.25 -6.37
CA SER A 137 9.14 3.91 -6.40
C SER A 137 9.25 3.32 -7.81
N GLN A 138 8.39 3.75 -8.73
CA GLN A 138 8.34 3.27 -10.11
C GLN A 138 8.07 1.75 -10.22
N LEU A 139 7.29 1.22 -9.29
CA LEU A 139 6.91 -0.18 -9.22
C LEU A 139 5.41 -0.38 -9.51
N VAL A 140 5.09 -1.56 -10.06
CA VAL A 140 3.74 -2.14 -10.15
C VAL A 140 3.72 -3.46 -9.39
N ALA A 141 2.83 -3.60 -8.42
CA ALA A 141 2.71 -4.83 -7.63
C ALA A 141 1.66 -5.80 -8.21
N ILE A 142 2.05 -7.06 -8.33
CA ILE A 142 1.19 -8.19 -8.74
C ILE A 142 1.23 -9.23 -7.61
N HIS A 143 0.09 -9.74 -7.16
CA HIS A 143 0.05 -10.77 -6.13
C HIS A 143 -0.85 -11.95 -6.51
N GLY A 144 -0.43 -13.15 -6.16
CA GLY A 144 -1.27 -14.33 -6.13
C GLY A 144 -1.85 -14.51 -4.72
N PHE A 145 -1.95 -15.76 -4.30
CA PHE A 145 -2.36 -16.14 -2.96
C PHE A 145 -1.21 -15.97 -1.96
N ASN A 146 -0.06 -16.60 -2.22
CA ASN A 146 1.14 -16.55 -1.37
C ASN A 146 2.30 -15.77 -2.00
N PHE A 147 2.27 -15.52 -3.30
CA PHE A 147 3.41 -14.95 -4.02
C PHE A 147 3.16 -13.53 -4.49
N ILE A 148 4.22 -12.71 -4.47
CA ILE A 148 4.20 -11.33 -4.95
C ILE A 148 5.30 -11.19 -6.00
N TYR A 149 4.99 -10.44 -7.05
CA TYR A 149 5.93 -9.97 -8.05
C TYR A 149 5.84 -8.45 -8.12
N LEU A 150 6.98 -7.81 -8.36
CA LEU A 150 7.06 -6.37 -8.59
C LEU A 150 7.61 -6.16 -10.00
N TYR A 151 6.88 -5.44 -10.85
CA TYR A 151 7.42 -4.98 -12.12
C TYR A 151 8.05 -3.60 -11.93
N ASP A 152 9.34 -3.53 -12.21
CA ASP A 152 10.18 -2.33 -12.09
C ASP A 152 10.09 -1.56 -13.41
N LEU A 153 9.26 -0.51 -13.43
CA LEU A 153 8.93 0.25 -14.64
C LEU A 153 10.16 0.98 -15.21
N GLU A 154 10.98 1.54 -14.31
CA GLU A 154 12.24 2.23 -14.61
C GLU A 154 13.20 1.34 -15.40
N ASN A 155 13.45 0.12 -14.90
CA ASN A 155 14.37 -0.84 -15.51
C ASN A 155 13.68 -1.83 -16.47
N ARG A 156 12.38 -1.65 -16.73
CA ARG A 156 11.50 -2.48 -17.56
C ARG A 156 11.68 -3.99 -17.35
N ARG A 157 11.59 -4.45 -16.10
CA ARG A 157 11.82 -5.86 -15.73
C ARG A 157 10.96 -6.34 -14.56
N LEU A 158 10.67 -7.64 -14.55
CA LEU A 158 10.10 -8.30 -13.37
C LEU A 158 11.20 -8.54 -12.33
N LEU A 159 10.97 -8.13 -11.08
CA LEU A 159 11.85 -8.43 -9.95
C LEU A 159 11.64 -9.89 -9.46
N PRO A 160 12.54 -10.44 -8.63
CA PRO A 160 12.38 -11.79 -8.08
C PRO A 160 11.06 -11.98 -7.34
N GLN A 161 10.56 -13.22 -7.39
CA GLN A 161 9.38 -13.66 -6.65
C GLN A 161 9.59 -13.48 -5.14
N LEU A 162 8.65 -12.81 -4.49
CA LEU A 162 8.61 -12.64 -3.04
C LEU A 162 7.56 -13.57 -2.44
N LYS A 163 7.82 -14.08 -1.24
CA LYS A 163 6.88 -14.85 -0.42
C LYS A 163 6.89 -14.30 1.00
N PRO A 164 5.74 -13.88 1.59
CA PRO A 164 5.69 -13.36 2.94
C PRO A 164 6.38 -14.27 3.96
N GLN A 165 7.04 -13.65 4.94
CA GLN A 165 7.64 -14.32 6.09
C GLN A 165 7.22 -13.61 7.37
N TYR A 166 7.10 -14.39 8.45
CA TYR A 166 6.53 -13.96 9.72
C TYR A 166 7.48 -14.33 10.87
N MET A 167 7.46 -13.60 11.98
CA MET A 167 8.36 -13.86 13.11
C MET A 167 7.98 -15.14 13.85
N THR A 168 6.68 -15.44 13.92
CA THR A 168 6.14 -16.72 14.43
C THR A 168 5.47 -17.52 13.31
N GLU A 169 5.37 -18.83 13.49
CA GLU A 169 4.79 -19.73 12.48
C GLU A 169 3.30 -19.39 12.25
N ARG A 170 2.81 -19.64 11.04
CA ARG A 170 1.43 -19.40 10.62
C ARG A 170 0.82 -20.71 10.14
N SER A 171 -0.38 -21.01 10.60
CA SER A 171 -1.18 -22.14 10.14
C SER A 171 -2.52 -21.64 9.60
N GLY A 172 -2.96 -22.20 8.48
CA GLY A 172 -4.23 -21.83 7.87
C GLY A 172 -5.40 -22.27 8.75
N VAL A 173 -6.35 -21.36 8.96
CA VAL A 173 -7.62 -21.63 9.65
C VAL A 173 -8.65 -22.15 8.65
N ASP A 174 -8.62 -21.61 7.42
CA ASP A 174 -9.41 -22.08 6.28
C ASP A 174 -8.61 -22.00 4.96
N ALA A 175 -9.30 -22.20 3.81
CA ALA A 175 -8.70 -22.19 2.48
C ALA A 175 -8.38 -20.79 1.93
N GLN A 176 -8.72 -19.71 2.66
CA GLN A 176 -8.43 -18.32 2.33
C GLN A 176 -7.37 -17.71 3.28
N SER A 177 -7.05 -18.36 4.39
CA SER A 177 -5.93 -18.01 5.27
C SER A 177 -4.60 -17.96 4.51
N GLY A 178 -3.84 -16.88 4.69
CA GLY A 178 -2.59 -16.62 3.98
C GLY A 178 -2.76 -15.89 2.64
N MET A 179 -3.98 -15.72 2.13
CA MET A 179 -4.24 -14.97 0.90
C MET A 179 -3.83 -13.51 1.06
N ILE A 180 -2.92 -13.02 0.21
CA ILE A 180 -2.53 -11.61 0.15
C ILE A 180 -3.74 -10.76 -0.25
N GLN A 181 -4.10 -9.78 0.57
CA GLN A 181 -5.23 -8.88 0.32
C GLN A 181 -4.80 -7.45 0.01
N ARG A 182 -3.66 -7.01 0.55
CA ARG A 182 -3.20 -5.62 0.47
C ARG A 182 -1.69 -5.56 0.32
N LEU A 183 -1.23 -4.63 -0.50
CA LEU A 183 0.15 -4.27 -0.73
C LEU A 183 0.23 -2.75 -0.88
N GLU A 184 1.26 -2.15 -0.30
CA GLU A 184 1.57 -0.72 -0.39
C GLU A 184 3.10 -0.56 -0.42
N VAL A 185 3.61 0.29 -1.32
CA VAL A 185 5.03 0.66 -1.34
C VAL A 185 5.21 1.96 -0.57
N TRP A 186 5.87 1.87 0.58
CA TRP A 186 6.15 2.98 1.47
C TRP A 186 7.66 3.18 1.59
N GLU A 187 8.13 4.37 1.17
CA GLU A 187 9.55 4.65 0.95
C GLU A 187 10.25 3.56 0.12
N LYS A 188 11.20 2.84 0.73
CA LYS A 188 11.98 1.74 0.15
C LYS A 188 11.46 0.36 0.56
N TYR A 189 10.26 0.27 1.13
CA TYR A 189 9.68 -0.96 1.67
C TYR A 189 8.38 -1.33 0.96
N LEU A 190 8.18 -2.63 0.71
CA LEU A 190 6.86 -3.18 0.41
C LEU A 190 6.24 -3.65 1.72
N VAL A 191 5.12 -3.05 2.11
CA VAL A 191 4.34 -3.44 3.29
C VAL A 191 3.05 -4.08 2.78
N GLY A 192 2.62 -5.18 3.39
CA GLY A 192 1.40 -5.87 2.96
C GLY A 192 0.69 -6.58 4.10
N TYR A 193 -0.48 -7.12 3.77
CA TYR A 193 -1.32 -7.88 4.69
C TYR A 193 -1.89 -9.11 3.99
N ALA A 194 -1.75 -10.27 4.66
CA ALA A 194 -2.37 -11.51 4.27
C ALA A 194 -3.46 -11.89 5.28
N ARG A 195 -4.57 -12.44 4.79
CA ARG A 195 -5.69 -12.86 5.62
C ARG A 195 -5.23 -13.83 6.70
N ASP A 196 -5.69 -13.60 7.93
CA ASP A 196 -5.33 -14.29 9.17
C ASP A 196 -3.85 -14.15 9.58
N TYR A 197 -2.92 -14.38 8.64
CA TYR A 197 -1.48 -14.39 8.90
C TYR A 197 -0.92 -13.01 9.29
N GLY A 198 -1.63 -11.94 8.92
CA GLY A 198 -1.33 -10.58 9.31
C GLY A 198 -0.34 -9.88 8.39
N SER A 199 0.25 -8.81 8.92
CA SER A 199 1.11 -7.89 8.18
C SER A 199 2.50 -8.49 7.91
N PHE A 200 3.11 -8.13 6.79
CA PHE A 200 4.48 -8.51 6.39
C PHE A 200 5.19 -7.34 5.71
N VAL A 201 6.53 -7.37 5.69
CA VAL A 201 7.35 -6.31 5.10
C VAL A 201 8.52 -6.89 4.30
N PHE A 202 8.88 -6.25 3.19
CA PHE A 202 10.14 -6.45 2.47
C PHE A 202 10.91 -5.13 2.34
N ASP A 203 12.22 -5.18 2.53
CA ASP A 203 13.16 -4.12 2.12
C ASP A 203 13.49 -4.27 0.64
N LEU A 204 13.23 -3.21 -0.13
CA LEU A 204 13.47 -3.10 -1.57
C LEU A 204 14.74 -2.30 -1.91
N SER A 205 15.56 -1.94 -0.91
CA SER A 205 16.83 -1.20 -1.09
C SER A 205 17.75 -1.83 -2.13
N ASP A 206 17.75 -3.17 -2.21
CA ASP A 206 18.30 -3.92 -3.34
C ASP A 206 17.14 -4.56 -4.12
N LYS A 207 16.68 -3.90 -5.19
CA LYS A 207 15.65 -4.42 -6.11
C LYS A 207 16.03 -5.79 -6.70
N GLN A 208 17.31 -6.18 -6.75
CA GLN A 208 17.74 -7.49 -7.27
C GLN A 208 17.67 -8.61 -6.24
N ASN A 209 17.73 -8.29 -4.94
CA ASN A 209 17.61 -9.26 -3.85
C ASN A 209 16.75 -8.69 -2.70
N PRO A 210 15.45 -8.42 -2.90
CA PRO A 210 14.60 -7.87 -1.85
C PRO A 210 14.53 -8.82 -0.65
N LYS A 211 14.57 -8.28 0.57
CA LYS A 211 14.70 -9.09 1.79
C LYS A 211 13.46 -8.97 2.67
N PRO A 212 12.92 -10.07 3.21
CA PRO A 212 11.86 -9.99 4.21
C PRO A 212 12.40 -9.29 5.47
N VAL A 213 11.63 -8.34 5.99
CA VAL A 213 11.86 -7.73 7.30
C VAL A 213 10.89 -8.40 8.26
N LEU A 214 11.41 -9.26 9.13
CA LEU A 214 10.59 -9.89 10.16
C LEU A 214 10.12 -8.84 11.18
N ALA A 215 8.95 -9.06 11.76
CA ALA A 215 8.45 -8.23 12.85
C ALA A 215 9.48 -8.18 14.00
N PHE A 216 9.64 -7.00 14.59
CA PHE A 216 10.47 -6.84 15.78
C PHE A 216 9.77 -7.41 17.02
N ALA A 217 8.44 -7.30 17.06
CA ALA A 217 7.57 -7.84 18.08
C ALA A 217 6.21 -8.23 17.48
N GLU A 218 5.60 -9.28 17.99
CA GLU A 218 4.26 -9.75 17.60
C GLU A 218 3.41 -10.05 18.84
N TYR A 219 2.11 -9.80 18.76
CA TYR A 219 1.14 -10.20 19.78
C TYR A 219 -0.05 -10.90 19.12
N GLU A 220 -0.30 -12.13 19.54
CA GLU A 220 -1.47 -12.91 19.13
C GLU A 220 -2.71 -12.37 19.88
N VAL A 221 -3.57 -11.62 19.18
CA VAL A 221 -4.76 -11.00 19.77
C VAL A 221 -5.93 -11.98 19.89
N GLN A 222 -5.97 -12.95 18.98
CA GLN A 222 -6.90 -14.08 18.90
C GLN A 222 -6.14 -15.24 18.25
N THR A 223 -6.62 -16.49 18.38
CA THR A 223 -5.97 -17.66 17.79
C THR A 223 -5.63 -17.45 16.31
N GLN A 224 -4.35 -17.55 15.97
CA GLN A 224 -3.77 -17.30 14.65
C GLN A 224 -3.89 -15.86 14.08
N VAL A 225 -4.34 -14.88 14.88
CA VAL A 225 -4.44 -13.47 14.47
C VAL A 225 -3.36 -12.64 15.17
N PHE A 226 -2.41 -12.12 14.39
CA PHE A 226 -1.21 -11.47 14.91
C PHE A 226 -1.16 -9.98 14.60
N HIS A 227 -0.96 -9.16 15.63
CA HIS A 227 -0.59 -7.76 15.50
C HIS A 227 0.94 -7.63 15.57
N SER A 228 1.54 -6.99 14.58
CA SER A 228 3.00 -6.95 14.39
C SER A 228 3.52 -5.52 14.42
N LEU A 229 4.63 -5.31 15.14
CA LEU A 229 5.42 -4.08 15.10
C LEU A 229 6.73 -4.36 14.37
N PHE A 230 7.00 -3.57 13.33
CA PHE A 230 8.26 -3.61 12.59
C PHE A 230 9.11 -2.38 12.97
N LEU A 231 10.43 -2.56 13.04
CA LEU A 231 11.39 -1.47 13.13
C LEU A 231 12.13 -1.39 11.80
N LEU A 232 11.80 -0.39 10.99
CA LEU A 232 12.38 -0.22 9.67
C LEU A 232 13.58 0.73 9.75
N GLU A 233 14.70 0.35 9.14
CA GLU A 233 15.91 1.18 9.11
C GLU A 233 15.74 2.40 8.21
N SER A 234 16.16 3.56 8.71
CA SER A 234 16.24 4.84 8.02
C SER A 234 17.58 5.52 8.36
N GLN A 235 17.91 6.62 7.67
CA GLN A 235 19.24 7.24 7.75
C GLN A 235 19.67 7.64 9.19
N ASN A 236 18.71 8.00 10.04
CA ASN A 236 18.95 8.52 11.39
C ASN A 236 18.44 7.60 12.52
N GLY A 237 18.15 6.33 12.23
CA GLY A 237 17.67 5.37 13.20
C GLY A 237 16.57 4.46 12.65
N TYR A 238 15.54 4.20 13.46
CA TYR A 238 14.43 3.32 13.12
C TYR A 238 13.12 4.09 13.06
N GLN A 239 12.31 3.77 12.06
CA GLN A 239 10.90 4.12 12.02
C GLN A 239 10.08 2.89 12.45
N ALA A 240 9.32 3.01 13.54
CA ALA A 240 8.41 1.96 13.97
C ALA A 240 7.09 2.05 13.19
N ILE A 241 6.58 0.91 12.73
CA ILE A 241 5.25 0.80 12.09
C ILE A 241 4.45 -0.37 12.69
N MET A 242 3.13 -0.23 12.73
CA MET A 242 2.19 -1.29 13.15
C MET A 242 1.05 -1.44 12.14
N PRO A 243 1.32 -2.03 10.96
CA PRO A 243 0.37 -2.00 9.85
C PRO A 243 -0.91 -2.75 10.18
N SER A 244 -2.05 -2.18 9.77
CA SER A 244 -3.38 -2.72 10.02
C SER A 244 -4.21 -2.80 8.75
N PHE A 245 -5.04 -3.83 8.66
CA PHE A 245 -6.13 -3.89 7.70
C PHE A 245 -7.48 -3.86 8.44
N SER A 246 -8.43 -3.11 7.89
CA SER A 246 -9.82 -3.00 8.35
C SER A 246 -10.74 -3.66 7.33
N TYR A 247 -11.35 -4.79 7.70
CA TYR A 247 -12.32 -5.49 6.85
C TYR A 247 -13.62 -4.69 6.68
N GLU A 248 -13.97 -3.82 7.63
CA GLU A 248 -15.20 -3.01 7.59
C GLU A 248 -15.09 -1.84 6.61
N THR A 249 -13.93 -1.16 6.57
CA THR A 249 -13.68 -0.02 5.67
C THR A 249 -12.89 -0.40 4.41
N ASN A 250 -12.46 -1.66 4.31
CA ASN A 250 -11.57 -2.20 3.26
C ASN A 250 -10.22 -1.45 3.15
N GLU A 251 -9.82 -0.78 4.22
CA GLU A 251 -8.68 0.15 4.30
C GLU A 251 -7.44 -0.53 4.86
N PHE A 252 -6.29 -0.26 4.24
CA PHE A 252 -4.98 -0.64 4.75
C PHE A 252 -4.24 0.62 5.24
N SER A 253 -3.53 0.50 6.35
CA SER A 253 -2.83 1.63 6.98
C SER A 253 -1.48 1.16 7.52
N ILE A 254 -0.41 1.87 7.15
CA ILE A 254 0.97 1.57 7.59
C ILE A 254 1.16 1.84 9.10
N ASN A 255 0.49 2.87 9.63
CA ASN A 255 0.58 3.35 11.02
C ASN A 255 2.02 3.58 11.50
N PRO A 256 2.73 4.60 10.97
CA PRO A 256 3.99 5.07 11.54
C PRO A 256 3.78 5.57 12.97
N ALA A 257 4.59 5.06 13.89
CA ALA A 257 4.45 5.32 15.32
C ALA A 257 5.28 6.51 15.84
N PHE A 258 6.13 7.09 14.99
CA PHE A 258 6.91 8.31 15.25
C PHE A 258 6.74 9.31 14.11
N ASP A 259 6.79 10.61 14.39
CA ASP A 259 6.79 11.66 13.36
C ASP A 259 8.08 11.68 12.52
N VAL A 260 9.20 11.23 13.11
CA VAL A 260 10.51 11.10 12.48
C VAL A 260 11.23 9.84 13.00
N PRO A 261 12.15 9.23 12.21
CA PRO A 261 12.94 8.09 12.68
C PRO A 261 13.77 8.42 13.93
N ILE A 262 13.84 7.46 14.85
CA ILE A 262 14.48 7.62 16.16
C ILE A 262 15.62 6.61 16.32
N ALA A 263 16.77 7.03 16.86
CA ALA A 263 17.82 6.11 17.26
C ALA A 263 17.37 5.29 18.50
N LEU A 264 17.28 3.96 18.36
CA LEU A 264 16.77 3.05 19.39
C LEU A 264 17.82 2.02 19.81
N ASN A 265 17.78 1.63 21.08
CA ASN A 265 18.38 0.37 21.53
C ASN A 265 17.41 -0.78 21.22
N THR A 266 17.81 -1.68 20.34
CA THR A 266 17.07 -2.84 19.86
C THR A 266 17.40 -4.14 20.62
N ASP A 267 18.28 -4.09 21.63
CA ASP A 267 18.59 -5.19 22.54
C ASP A 267 17.45 -5.44 23.54
N VAL A 268 16.37 -6.01 23.02
CA VAL A 268 15.17 -6.41 23.75
C VAL A 268 15.10 -7.94 23.79
N PRO A 269 14.97 -8.56 24.99
CA PRO A 269 14.84 -10.01 25.13
C PRO A 269 13.70 -10.59 24.31
N LYS A 270 13.87 -11.80 23.74
CA LYS A 270 12.84 -12.46 22.93
C LYS A 270 11.49 -12.59 23.64
N SER A 271 11.51 -12.89 24.94
CA SER A 271 10.28 -12.98 25.76
C SER A 271 9.53 -11.66 25.91
N ALA A 272 10.19 -10.51 25.73
CA ALA A 272 9.53 -9.20 25.76
C ALA A 272 8.87 -8.83 24.42
N ARG A 273 9.35 -9.42 23.31
CA ARG A 273 8.83 -9.19 21.94
C ARG A 273 7.52 -9.91 21.65
N ASN A 274 7.08 -10.81 22.53
CA ASN A 274 5.86 -11.60 22.39
C ASN A 274 4.78 -11.21 23.45
N ASN A 275 4.82 -9.98 23.96
CA ASN A 275 3.84 -9.46 24.94
C ASN A 275 3.00 -8.34 24.33
N ARG A 276 1.78 -8.14 24.86
CA ARG A 276 0.91 -7.00 24.55
C ARG A 276 1.67 -5.66 24.58
N PHE A 277 2.40 -5.40 25.66
CA PHE A 277 3.13 -4.15 25.85
C PHE A 277 4.60 -4.32 25.54
N LEU A 278 5.11 -3.51 24.61
CA LEU A 278 6.53 -3.39 24.29
C LEU A 278 7.06 -2.06 24.82
N VAL A 279 8.27 -2.07 25.37
CA VAL A 279 9.00 -0.85 25.76
C VAL A 279 10.36 -0.85 25.10
N LEU A 280 10.57 0.10 24.20
CA LEU A 280 11.86 0.40 23.57
C LEU A 280 12.55 1.55 24.31
N ARG A 281 13.85 1.71 24.07
CA ARG A 281 14.67 2.77 24.68
C ARG A 281 15.33 3.59 23.60
N GLN A 282 15.22 4.90 23.68
CA GLN A 282 16.01 5.79 22.84
C GLN A 282 17.51 5.62 23.14
N ALA A 283 18.35 5.74 22.11
CA ALA A 283 19.81 5.69 22.21
C ALA A 283 20.39 7.05 22.67
N ASN A 284 19.78 7.68 23.67
CA ASN A 284 20.20 8.94 24.27
C ASN A 284 20.64 8.72 25.74
N GLU A 285 21.24 9.74 26.34
CA GLU A 285 21.76 9.67 27.73
C GLU A 285 20.67 9.34 28.75
N ALA A 286 19.47 9.92 28.58
CA ALA A 286 18.31 9.68 29.45
C ALA A 286 17.66 8.30 29.27
N LYS A 287 17.99 7.58 28.18
CA LYS A 287 17.37 6.30 27.78
C LYS A 287 15.84 6.35 27.85
N THR A 288 15.25 7.39 27.28
CA THR A 288 13.81 7.64 27.31
C THR A 288 13.04 6.42 26.80
N ALA A 289 12.05 5.95 27.56
CA ALA A 289 11.17 4.86 27.14
C ALA A 289 10.20 5.33 26.04
N LEU A 290 9.99 4.46 25.06
CA LEU A 290 8.89 4.52 24.10
C LEU A 290 8.05 3.27 24.31
N ALA A 291 6.76 3.44 24.57
CA ALA A 291 5.84 2.33 24.85
C ALA A 291 4.90 2.10 23.67
N PHE A 292 4.51 0.84 23.48
CA PHE A 292 3.56 0.41 22.46
C PHE A 292 2.59 -0.59 23.07
N ASP A 293 1.31 -0.48 22.70
CA ASP A 293 0.32 -1.52 22.92
C ASP A 293 0.04 -2.23 21.59
N LEU A 294 0.56 -3.44 21.44
CA LEU A 294 0.36 -4.26 20.25
C LEU A 294 -1.09 -4.73 20.12
N LYS A 295 -1.90 -4.71 21.19
CA LYS A 295 -3.33 -5.04 21.10
C LYS A 295 -4.10 -3.95 20.36
N SER A 296 -3.90 -2.67 20.67
CA SER A 296 -4.52 -1.56 19.93
C SER A 296 -3.77 -1.17 18.65
N ARG A 297 -2.47 -1.50 18.56
CA ARG A 297 -1.52 -1.11 17.50
C ARG A 297 -1.11 0.37 17.58
N GLU A 298 -0.92 0.87 18.80
CA GLU A 298 -0.66 2.29 19.07
C GLU A 298 0.60 2.51 19.90
N ALA A 299 1.27 3.65 19.67
CA ALA A 299 2.28 4.16 20.58
C ALA A 299 1.60 4.81 21.79
N VAL A 300 2.02 4.44 22.99
CA VAL A 300 1.44 4.94 24.24
C VAL A 300 2.23 6.14 24.75
N SER A 301 1.58 7.29 24.83
CA SER A 301 2.14 8.52 25.40
C SER A 301 2.44 8.36 26.89
N LEU A 302 3.72 8.18 27.23
CA LEU A 302 4.18 8.08 28.62
C LEU A 302 4.36 9.46 29.25
N PRO A 303 3.88 9.69 30.49
CA PRO A 303 4.28 10.86 31.27
C PRO A 303 5.80 10.92 31.44
N ALA A 304 6.40 12.11 31.41
CA ALA A 304 7.87 12.28 31.40
C ALA A 304 8.57 11.65 32.64
N ASN A 305 7.90 11.65 33.79
CA ASN A 305 8.37 11.02 35.03
C ASN A 305 8.22 9.48 35.04
N ILE A 306 7.47 8.90 34.11
CA ILE A 306 7.37 7.45 33.87
C ILE A 306 8.39 7.04 32.79
N ALA A 307 8.51 7.81 31.71
CA ALA A 307 9.38 7.49 30.57
C ALA A 307 10.87 7.32 30.94
N THR A 308 11.33 8.01 31.98
CA THR A 308 12.70 7.93 32.50
C THR A 308 12.94 6.80 33.50
N GLN A 309 11.90 6.08 33.94
CA GLN A 309 12.04 4.98 34.90
C GLN A 309 12.55 3.69 34.25
N GLN A 310 12.94 2.71 35.08
CA GLN A 310 13.30 1.37 34.61
C GLN A 310 12.13 0.67 33.90
N THR A 311 12.43 -0.20 32.93
CA THR A 311 11.42 -0.84 32.07
C THR A 311 10.36 -1.62 32.83
N LYS A 312 10.69 -2.23 33.98
CA LYS A 312 9.69 -2.87 34.84
C LYS A 312 8.60 -1.90 35.28
N ASN A 313 8.98 -0.72 35.81
CA ASN A 313 8.03 0.28 36.29
C ASN A 313 7.16 0.83 35.16
N VAL A 314 7.74 1.02 33.97
CA VAL A 314 6.99 1.44 32.77
C VAL A 314 5.96 0.38 32.38
N LEU A 315 6.34 -0.91 32.35
CA LEU A 315 5.42 -2.02 32.07
C LEU A 315 4.34 -2.17 33.14
N ASP A 316 4.66 -1.96 34.41
CA ASP A 316 3.69 -2.03 35.50
C ASP A 316 2.71 -0.84 35.48
N TRP A 317 3.16 0.35 35.05
CA TRP A 317 2.28 1.50 34.77
C TRP A 317 1.36 1.24 33.57
N LEU A 318 1.88 0.69 32.46
CA LEU A 318 1.08 0.36 31.27
C LEU A 318 -0.06 -0.61 31.59
N LYS A 319 0.20 -1.67 32.37
CA LYS A 319 -0.83 -2.63 32.81
C LYS A 319 -1.93 -2.04 33.68
N GLN A 320 -1.71 -0.87 34.29
CA GLN A 320 -2.69 -0.19 35.15
C GLN A 320 -3.49 0.88 34.41
N ASN A 321 -3.01 1.32 33.23
CA ASN A 321 -3.54 2.50 32.52
C ASN A 321 -3.89 2.21 31.04
N GLY A 322 -3.80 0.96 30.56
CA GLY A 322 -4.12 0.53 29.20
C GLY A 322 -4.69 -0.88 29.10
#